data_AF-A0AAD9KDW7-F1
#
_entry.id   AF-A0AAD9KDW7-F1
#
_cell.length_a   1.000
_cell.length_b   1.000
_cell.length_c   1.000
_cell.angle_alpha   90.00
_cell.angle_beta   90.00
_cell.angle_gamma   90.00
#
_symmetry.space_group_name_H-M   'P 1'
#
loop_
_entity.id
_entity.type
_entity.pdbx_description
1 polymer ?
#
loop_
_entity_poly.entity_id
_entity_poly.type
_entity_poly.pdbx_seq_one_letter_code
_entity_poly.pdbx_strand_id
1 'polypeptide(L)'
;MPLFCCYRYLFWVQQGEDGGLYRLDLADLSDHGPINNPVHFRIVSGDQMTAFTVDYPNFRIFFPDETRNSLMSVYLDGKDLRDIRQNTQQQQVGSMQFVDVHSMALYDGILYWTNGRHVNFEEYDPIVNQYVHNEVFIDVPLMPPKNLEILFSDHSALLSWEPPDVDQGRGAWHDWLYEVEEVNHHTSPDGMTSNITGHSLQVMNLMPD
;
A
#
# COMPACT_ATOMS: atom_id res chain seq x y z
N MET A 1 -6.75 -5.16 -13.91
CA MET A 1 -8.13 -4.65 -14.04
C MET A 1 -8.80 -4.79 -12.68
N PRO A 2 -8.93 -3.69 -11.92
CA PRO A 2 -9.67 -3.71 -10.66
C PRO A 2 -11.17 -3.85 -10.92
N LEU A 3 -11.82 -4.70 -10.13
CA LEU A 3 -13.23 -5.05 -10.24
C LEU A 3 -13.89 -4.86 -8.88
N PHE A 4 -15.02 -4.15 -8.84
CA PHE A 4 -15.78 -4.00 -7.60
C PHE A 4 -17.26 -4.29 -7.84
N CYS A 5 -17.83 -5.16 -6.99
CA CYS A 5 -19.23 -5.58 -7.06
C CYS A 5 -19.93 -5.19 -5.76
N CYS A 6 -20.92 -4.30 -5.83
CA CYS A 6 -21.79 -3.95 -4.70
C CYS A 6 -23.16 -3.47 -5.22
N TYR A 7 -24.22 -3.77 -4.47
CA TYR A 7 -25.61 -3.34 -4.76
C TYR A 7 -26.05 -3.54 -6.21
N ARG A 8 -25.80 -4.74 -6.77
CA ARG A 8 -26.20 -5.09 -8.15
C ARG A 8 -25.48 -4.31 -9.24
N TYR A 9 -24.44 -3.54 -8.94
CA TYR A 9 -23.62 -2.89 -9.98
C TYR A 9 -22.21 -3.47 -10.01
N LEU A 10 -21.69 -3.58 -11.23
CA LEU A 10 -20.29 -3.85 -11.51
C LEU A 10 -19.62 -2.56 -11.96
N PHE A 11 -18.50 -2.24 -11.33
CA PHE A 11 -17.64 -1.13 -11.72
C PHE A 11 -16.28 -1.65 -12.16
N TRP A 12 -15.74 -1.07 -13.22
CA TRP A 12 -14.38 -1.36 -13.69
C TRP A 12 -13.79 -0.16 -14.42
N VAL A 13 -12.46 -0.14 -14.52
CA VAL A 13 -11.71 0.79 -15.36
C VAL A 13 -11.05 0.05 -16.50
N GLN A 14 -10.89 0.72 -17.63
CA GLN A 14 -10.19 0.23 -18.81
C GLN A 14 -9.34 1.35 -19.40
N GLN A 15 -8.13 1.03 -19.86
CA GLN A 15 -7.24 1.96 -20.56
C GLN A 15 -7.43 1.88 -22.08
N GLY A 16 -6.93 2.89 -22.79
CA GLY A 16 -6.89 2.95 -24.26
C GLY A 16 -7.82 4.00 -24.86
N GLU A 17 -8.02 3.95 -26.19
CA GLU A 17 -8.79 4.95 -26.95
C GLU A 17 -10.24 5.07 -26.46
N ASP A 18 -10.85 3.94 -26.09
CA ASP A 18 -12.17 3.89 -25.46
C ASP A 18 -12.08 3.85 -23.92
N GLY A 19 -10.93 4.14 -23.32
CA GLY A 19 -10.72 4.02 -21.89
C GLY A 19 -11.69 4.84 -21.04
N GLY A 20 -11.87 4.39 -19.79
CA GLY A 20 -12.67 5.11 -18.82
C GLY A 20 -13.08 4.27 -17.62
N LEU A 21 -13.97 4.85 -16.83
CA LEU A 21 -14.69 4.22 -15.73
C LEU A 21 -16.06 3.81 -16.22
N TYR A 22 -16.42 2.56 -15.93
CA TYR A 22 -17.62 1.91 -16.42
C TYR A 22 -18.49 1.42 -15.28
N ARG A 23 -19.79 1.36 -15.54
CA ARG A 23 -20.81 0.84 -14.64
C ARG A 23 -21.83 -0.01 -15.41
N LEU A 24 -22.09 -1.20 -14.89
CA LEU A 24 -23.10 -2.12 -15.42
C LEU A 24 -24.05 -2.56 -14.30
N ASP A 25 -25.36 -2.58 -14.57
CA ASP A 25 -26.31 -3.28 -13.70
C ASP A 25 -26.17 -4.79 -13.93
N LEU A 26 -25.96 -5.57 -12.87
CA LEU A 26 -25.87 -7.02 -12.94
C LEU A 26 -27.20 -7.65 -13.41
N ALA A 27 -28.31 -6.92 -13.33
CA ALA A 27 -29.56 -7.33 -13.97
C ALA A 27 -29.44 -7.36 -15.50
N ASP A 28 -28.67 -6.46 -16.10
CA ASP A 28 -28.52 -6.39 -17.56
C ASP A 28 -27.68 -7.56 -18.10
N LEU A 29 -26.93 -8.26 -17.24
CA LEU A 29 -26.16 -9.45 -17.60
C LEU A 29 -27.05 -10.69 -17.81
N SER A 30 -28.20 -10.79 -17.13
CA SER A 30 -29.05 -11.99 -17.23
C SER A 30 -29.68 -12.15 -18.60
N ASP A 31 -29.79 -11.05 -19.36
CA ASP A 31 -30.62 -11.01 -20.56
C ASP A 31 -29.79 -11.07 -21.86
N HIS A 32 -28.46 -10.86 -21.80
CA HIS A 32 -27.69 -10.49 -23.00
C HIS A 32 -26.35 -11.22 -23.24
N GLY A 33 -25.94 -12.16 -22.38
CA GLY A 33 -24.67 -12.88 -22.57
C GLY A 33 -23.44 -11.96 -22.46
N PRO A 34 -22.27 -12.33 -23.03
CA PRO A 34 -21.05 -11.52 -22.93
C PRO A 34 -21.23 -10.11 -23.52
N ILE A 35 -20.74 -9.09 -22.80
CA ILE A 35 -20.79 -7.70 -23.25
C ILE A 35 -19.76 -7.50 -24.37
N ASN A 36 -20.24 -7.28 -25.59
CA ASN A 36 -19.37 -7.09 -26.76
C ASN A 36 -18.96 -5.63 -26.99
N ASN A 37 -19.69 -4.66 -26.42
CA ASN A 37 -19.35 -3.24 -26.52
C ASN A 37 -19.55 -2.53 -25.18
N PRO A 38 -18.49 -2.35 -24.38
CA PRO A 38 -18.60 -1.76 -23.05
C PRO A 38 -18.86 -0.24 -23.09
N VAL A 39 -18.65 0.45 -24.21
CA VAL A 39 -18.71 1.92 -24.31
C VAL A 39 -20.04 2.50 -23.83
N HIS A 40 -21.15 1.78 -23.98
CA HIS A 40 -22.47 2.20 -23.49
C HIS A 40 -22.59 2.25 -21.96
N PHE A 41 -21.70 1.55 -21.26
CA PHE A 41 -21.64 1.50 -19.80
C PHE A 41 -20.65 2.51 -19.22
N ARG A 42 -19.99 3.32 -20.06
CA ARG A 42 -18.98 4.29 -19.63
C ARG A 42 -19.65 5.48 -18.93
N ILE A 43 -19.23 5.75 -17.70
CA ILE A 43 -19.71 6.88 -16.88
C ILE A 43 -18.68 8.01 -16.79
N VAL A 44 -17.40 7.72 -16.99
CA VAL A 44 -16.33 8.73 -17.12
C VAL A 44 -15.37 8.30 -18.23
N SER A 45 -15.03 9.20 -19.15
CA SER A 45 -14.00 8.94 -20.18
C SER A 45 -12.61 9.24 -19.65
N GLY A 46 -11.63 8.41 -19.99
CA GLY A 46 -10.23 8.63 -19.65
C GLY A 46 -9.36 7.46 -20.11
N ASP A 47 -8.33 7.76 -20.90
CA ASP A 47 -7.46 6.76 -21.52
C ASP A 47 -6.41 6.19 -20.55
N GLN A 48 -6.07 6.91 -19.49
CA GLN A 48 -5.05 6.55 -18.48
C GLN A 48 -5.64 6.08 -17.13
N MET A 49 -6.92 5.71 -17.06
CA MET A 49 -7.51 5.26 -15.79
C MET A 49 -6.98 3.88 -15.37
N THR A 50 -6.27 3.84 -14.25
CA THR A 50 -5.59 2.64 -13.72
C THR A 50 -6.30 2.04 -12.49
N ALA A 51 -6.82 2.88 -11.61
CA ALA A 51 -7.36 2.50 -10.32
C ALA A 51 -8.59 3.34 -9.93
N PHE A 52 -9.40 2.81 -9.04
CA PHE A 52 -10.49 3.53 -8.38
C PHE A 52 -10.82 2.86 -7.05
N THR A 53 -11.53 3.57 -6.18
CA THR A 53 -12.18 3.04 -4.98
C THR A 53 -13.60 3.58 -4.86
N VAL A 54 -14.44 2.95 -4.05
CA VAL A 54 -15.84 3.33 -3.86
C VAL A 54 -16.10 3.75 -2.42
N ASP A 55 -16.60 4.97 -2.25
CA ASP A 55 -17.15 5.49 -1.00
C ASP A 55 -18.66 5.22 -0.96
N TYR A 56 -19.03 4.07 -0.40
CA TYR A 56 -20.42 3.62 -0.37
C TYR A 56 -21.35 4.54 0.43
N PRO A 57 -21.01 4.96 1.67
CA PRO A 57 -21.87 5.86 2.43
C PRO A 57 -22.24 7.15 1.69
N ASN A 58 -21.33 7.66 0.86
CA ASN A 58 -21.55 8.91 0.11
C ASN A 58 -21.90 8.69 -1.37
N PHE A 59 -22.11 7.44 -1.80
CA PHE A 59 -22.43 7.06 -3.18
C PHE A 59 -21.46 7.62 -4.22
N ARG A 60 -20.16 7.61 -3.90
CA ARG A 60 -19.12 8.19 -4.76
C ARG A 60 -18.05 7.19 -5.15
N ILE A 61 -17.47 7.42 -6.31
CA ILE A 61 -16.27 6.75 -6.80
C ILE A 61 -15.15 7.77 -6.75
N PHE A 62 -14.01 7.36 -6.20
CA PHE A 62 -12.77 8.13 -6.22
C PHE A 62 -11.78 7.46 -7.16
N PHE A 63 -11.12 8.26 -7.99
CA PHE A 63 -10.11 7.78 -8.92
C PHE A 63 -9.03 8.85 -9.14
N PRO A 64 -7.79 8.45 -9.42
CA PRO A 64 -6.70 9.39 -9.63
C PRO A 64 -6.80 9.99 -11.03
N ASP A 65 -6.37 11.24 -11.15
CA ASP A 65 -6.16 11.90 -12.43
C ASP A 65 -4.69 12.31 -12.50
N GLU A 66 -3.93 11.55 -13.29
CA GLU A 66 -2.49 11.75 -13.44
C GLU A 66 -2.16 13.09 -14.08
N THR A 67 -3.00 13.56 -15.02
CA THR A 67 -2.77 14.83 -15.73
C THR A 67 -2.92 16.02 -14.79
N ARG A 68 -3.85 15.92 -13.84
CA ARG A 68 -4.09 16.93 -12.81
C ARG A 68 -3.26 16.68 -11.55
N ASN A 69 -2.63 15.51 -11.42
CA ASN A 69 -2.03 15.00 -10.20
C ASN A 69 -2.97 15.19 -8.99
N SER A 70 -4.24 14.82 -9.17
CA SER A 70 -5.30 15.06 -8.18
C SER A 70 -6.24 13.86 -8.08
N LEU A 71 -7.13 13.90 -7.09
CA LEU A 71 -8.17 12.91 -6.88
C LEU A 71 -9.51 13.44 -7.36
N MET A 72 -10.12 12.69 -8.27
CA MET A 72 -11.45 12.98 -8.81
C MET A 72 -12.51 12.22 -8.04
N SER A 73 -13.69 12.82 -7.92
CA SER A 73 -14.87 12.21 -7.36
C SER A 73 -16.05 12.33 -8.32
N VAL A 74 -16.80 11.25 -8.46
CA VAL A 74 -18.04 11.20 -9.24
C VAL A 74 -19.09 10.40 -8.48
N TYR A 75 -20.38 10.70 -8.64
CA TYR A 75 -21.43 9.82 -8.12
C TYR A 75 -21.43 8.48 -8.85
N LEU A 76 -22.03 7.44 -8.23
CA LEU A 76 -22.16 6.12 -8.84
C LEU A 76 -22.84 6.14 -10.23
N ASP A 77 -23.64 7.17 -10.54
CA ASP A 77 -24.30 7.34 -11.84
C ASP A 77 -23.52 8.17 -12.86
N GLY A 78 -22.29 8.57 -12.55
CA GLY A 78 -21.46 9.40 -13.42
C GLY A 78 -21.70 10.90 -13.30
N LYS A 79 -22.64 11.36 -12.46
CA LYS A 79 -22.91 12.80 -12.29
C LYS A 79 -22.00 13.44 -11.25
N ASP A 80 -21.96 14.78 -11.27
CA ASP A 80 -21.18 15.62 -10.32
C ASP A 80 -19.70 15.22 -10.25
N LEU A 81 -19.10 15.05 -11.44
CA LEU A 81 -17.66 14.88 -11.56
C LEU A 81 -16.94 16.15 -11.09
N ARG A 82 -16.12 16.01 -10.05
CA ARG A 82 -15.39 17.13 -9.46
C ARG A 82 -14.05 16.69 -8.88
N ASP A 83 -13.09 17.60 -8.90
CA ASP A 83 -11.83 17.46 -8.19
C ASP A 83 -12.06 17.72 -6.69
N ILE A 84 -11.60 16.81 -5.84
CA ILE A 84 -11.78 16.88 -4.37
C ILE A 84 -10.47 17.09 -3.60
N ARG A 85 -9.34 17.28 -4.29
CA ARG A 85 -8.01 17.43 -3.68
C ARG A 85 -7.26 18.67 -4.18
N GLN A 86 -8.02 19.71 -4.56
CA GLN A 86 -7.50 21.05 -4.87
C GLN A 86 -6.77 21.72 -3.68
N ASN A 87 -7.04 21.27 -2.44
CA ASN A 87 -6.45 21.78 -1.19
C ASN A 87 -5.42 20.80 -0.58
N THR A 88 -4.56 20.19 -1.37
CA THR A 88 -3.46 19.35 -0.88
C THR A 88 -2.22 20.21 -0.61
N GLN A 89 -1.37 19.82 0.36
CA GLN A 89 -0.16 20.56 0.74
C GLN A 89 0.88 20.76 -0.39
N GLN A 90 0.69 20.11 -1.54
CA GLN A 90 1.73 19.87 -2.54
C GLN A 90 1.65 20.78 -3.78
N GLN A 91 1.71 22.09 -3.53
CA GLN A 91 2.37 23.01 -4.47
C GLN A 91 3.91 22.88 -4.43
N GLN A 92 4.48 21.84 -3.80
CA GLN A 92 5.91 21.55 -3.88
C GLN A 92 6.22 20.65 -5.07
N VAL A 93 6.86 21.29 -6.05
CA VAL A 93 7.46 20.73 -7.27
C VAL A 93 8.17 19.40 -6.96
N GLY A 94 7.67 18.29 -7.54
CA GLY A 94 8.29 16.95 -7.44
C GLY A 94 7.46 15.89 -6.71
N SER A 95 6.34 16.26 -6.08
CA SER A 95 5.44 15.31 -5.39
C SER A 95 4.31 14.82 -6.30
N MET A 96 4.65 13.90 -7.20
CA MET A 96 3.73 13.22 -8.13
C MET A 96 2.93 12.12 -7.40
N GLN A 97 2.01 12.49 -6.50
CA GLN A 97 1.36 11.52 -5.59
C GLN A 97 0.22 10.72 -6.21
N PHE A 98 -0.48 11.27 -7.21
CA PHE A 98 -1.53 10.57 -7.96
C PHE A 98 -1.07 10.24 -9.38
N VAL A 99 0.20 9.92 -9.55
CA VAL A 99 0.80 9.44 -10.79
C VAL A 99 1.14 7.97 -10.63
N ASP A 100 0.86 7.17 -11.66
CA ASP A 100 1.15 5.73 -11.69
C ASP A 100 0.48 4.97 -10.52
N VAL A 101 -0.72 5.39 -10.15
CA VAL A 101 -1.49 4.74 -9.08
C VAL A 101 -2.00 3.40 -9.57
N HIS A 102 -1.57 2.32 -8.93
CA HIS A 102 -1.91 0.94 -9.29
C HIS A 102 -3.18 0.44 -8.60
N SER A 103 -3.38 0.83 -7.34
CA SER A 103 -4.52 0.39 -6.53
C SER A 103 -4.88 1.42 -5.48
N MET A 104 -6.15 1.42 -5.07
CA MET A 104 -6.70 2.33 -4.07
C MET A 104 -7.66 1.59 -3.15
N ALA A 105 -7.71 2.01 -1.89
CA ALA A 105 -8.67 1.52 -0.90
C ALA A 105 -9.16 2.67 -0.04
N LEU A 106 -10.40 2.58 0.43
CA LEU A 106 -10.96 3.51 1.39
C LEU A 106 -11.37 2.71 2.63
N TYR A 107 -10.84 3.10 3.80
CA TYR A 107 -11.16 2.46 5.07
C TYR A 107 -11.29 3.52 6.15
N ASP A 108 -12.40 3.51 6.88
CA ASP A 108 -12.69 4.46 7.96
C ASP A 108 -12.51 5.95 7.55
N GLY A 109 -12.89 6.29 6.32
CA GLY A 109 -12.75 7.64 5.77
C GLY A 109 -11.32 8.03 5.36
N ILE A 110 -10.35 7.13 5.55
CA ILE A 110 -8.95 7.31 5.14
C ILE A 110 -8.73 6.66 3.78
N LEU A 111 -8.19 7.42 2.84
CA LEU A 111 -7.80 6.93 1.53
C LEU A 111 -6.39 6.37 1.58
N TYR A 112 -6.22 5.18 1.02
CA TYR A 112 -4.94 4.52 0.79
C TYR A 112 -4.75 4.32 -0.71
N TRP A 113 -3.51 4.46 -1.20
CA TRP A 113 -3.16 4.17 -2.59
C TRP A 113 -1.71 3.71 -2.73
N THR A 114 -1.40 3.02 -3.81
CA THR A 114 -0.05 2.53 -4.08
C THR A 114 0.33 2.65 -5.54
N ASN A 115 1.60 2.88 -5.82
CA ASN A 115 2.22 2.78 -7.15
C ASN A 115 3.00 1.45 -7.32
N GLY A 116 2.73 0.46 -6.47
CA GLY A 116 3.44 -0.82 -6.44
C GLY A 116 4.79 -0.79 -5.73
N ARG A 117 5.33 0.39 -5.39
CA ARG A 117 6.56 0.54 -4.59
C ARG A 117 6.29 1.10 -3.21
N HIS A 118 5.47 2.14 -3.14
CA HIS A 118 5.12 2.85 -1.92
C HIS A 118 3.63 2.66 -1.66
N VAL A 119 3.25 2.51 -0.39
CA VAL A 119 1.84 2.51 0.03
C VAL A 119 1.62 3.82 0.77
N ASN A 120 0.81 4.69 0.20
CA ASN A 120 0.50 6.00 0.74
C ASN A 120 -0.89 6.01 1.37
N PHE A 121 -1.09 6.92 2.31
CA PHE A 121 -2.40 7.24 2.88
C PHE A 121 -2.54 8.74 3.12
N GLU A 122 -3.77 9.24 3.15
CA GLU A 122 -4.04 10.64 3.43
C GLU A 122 -4.59 10.85 4.84
N GLU A 123 -4.18 11.95 5.47
CA GLU A 123 -4.76 12.44 6.72
C GLU A 123 -5.19 13.89 6.52
N TYR A 124 -6.33 14.27 7.09
CA TYR A 124 -6.83 15.64 7.00
C TYR A 124 -6.39 16.43 8.24
N ASP A 125 -5.63 17.49 8.03
CA ASP A 125 -5.28 18.44 9.08
C ASP A 125 -6.33 19.58 9.12
N PRO A 126 -7.15 19.65 10.19
CA PRO A 126 -8.20 20.66 10.31
C PRO A 126 -7.68 22.07 10.61
N ILE A 127 -6.44 22.21 11.10
CA ILE A 127 -5.84 23.50 11.45
C ILE A 127 -5.46 24.23 10.17
N VAL A 128 -4.80 23.53 9.25
CA VAL A 128 -4.41 24.10 7.95
C VAL A 128 -5.45 23.88 6.85
N ASN A 129 -6.50 23.09 7.11
CA ASN A 129 -7.55 22.73 6.15
C ASN A 129 -6.97 22.08 4.87
N GLN A 130 -6.06 21.12 5.07
CA GLN A 130 -5.34 20.47 4.00
C GLN A 130 -5.22 18.97 4.24
N TYR A 131 -5.22 18.22 3.14
CA TYR A 131 -4.85 16.81 3.17
C TYR A 131 -3.32 16.71 3.12
N VAL A 132 -2.77 15.93 4.04
CA VAL A 132 -1.37 15.54 4.13
C VAL A 132 -1.26 14.10 3.66
N HIS A 133 -0.25 13.80 2.85
CA HIS A 133 0.00 12.46 2.35
C HIS A 133 1.19 11.87 3.10
N ASN A 134 0.98 10.69 3.67
CA ASN A 134 1.96 9.95 4.43
C ASN A 134 2.22 8.61 3.75
N GLU A 135 3.40 8.05 3.99
CA GLU A 135 3.77 6.71 3.52
C GLU A 135 3.66 5.71 4.66
N VAL A 136 3.10 4.54 4.37
CA VAL A 136 3.15 3.37 5.24
C VAL A 136 4.53 2.72 5.07
N PHE A 137 5.40 2.92 6.05
CA PHE A 137 6.64 2.17 6.17
C PHE A 137 6.35 0.79 6.73
N ILE A 138 6.48 -0.25 5.89
CA ILE A 138 6.47 -1.65 6.33
C ILE A 138 7.91 -2.10 6.57
N ASP A 139 8.65 -1.39 7.43
CA ASP A 139 10.09 -1.63 7.61
C ASP A 139 10.43 -2.54 8.79
N VAL A 140 9.44 -3.15 9.45
CA VAL A 140 9.74 -4.10 10.53
C VAL A 140 8.78 -5.29 10.44
N PRO A 141 9.29 -6.53 10.43
CA PRO A 141 8.49 -7.66 10.86
C PRO A 141 7.82 -7.30 12.18
N LEU A 142 6.49 -7.20 12.22
CA LEU A 142 5.75 -6.90 13.44
C LEU A 142 6.02 -7.91 14.58
N MET A 143 6.64 -9.03 14.24
CA MET A 143 6.95 -10.12 15.14
C MET A 143 8.47 -10.27 15.29
N PRO A 144 9.01 -10.11 16.50
CA PRO A 144 10.44 -10.29 16.73
C PRO A 144 10.84 -11.78 16.67
N PRO A 145 12.13 -12.08 16.44
CA PRO A 145 12.68 -13.41 16.70
C PRO A 145 12.41 -13.86 18.14
N LYS A 146 12.25 -15.17 18.35
CA LYS A 146 11.94 -15.76 19.66
C LYS A 146 13.16 -16.46 20.24
N ASN A 147 13.10 -16.74 21.55
CA ASN A 147 14.05 -17.61 22.25
C ASN A 147 15.53 -17.31 21.95
N LEU A 148 15.91 -16.02 21.98
CA LEU A 148 17.30 -15.65 21.85
C LEU A 148 18.08 -16.17 23.06
N GLU A 149 19.02 -17.07 22.79
CA GLU A 149 19.95 -17.62 23.76
C GLU A 149 21.38 -17.27 23.36
N ILE A 150 22.21 -16.98 24.36
CA ILE A 150 23.61 -16.59 24.15
C ILE A 150 24.49 -17.39 25.11
N LEU A 151 25.50 -18.04 24.54
CA LEU A 151 26.57 -18.70 25.30
C LEU A 151 27.87 -17.94 25.10
N PHE A 152 28.34 -17.30 26.17
CA PHE A 152 29.61 -16.56 26.17
C PHE A 152 30.79 -17.47 26.51
N SER A 153 31.93 -17.14 25.90
CA SER A 153 33.27 -17.63 26.21
C SER A 153 34.20 -16.41 26.36
N ASP A 154 35.45 -16.63 26.72
CA ASP A 154 36.41 -15.55 27.01
C ASP A 154 36.62 -14.57 25.84
N HIS A 155 36.38 -15.01 24.59
CA HIS A 155 36.61 -14.20 23.37
C HIS A 155 35.55 -14.41 22.28
N SER A 156 34.43 -15.06 22.61
CA SER A 156 33.39 -15.38 21.63
C SER A 156 32.03 -15.53 22.27
N ALA A 157 31.00 -15.34 21.47
CA ALA A 157 29.62 -15.63 21.85
C ALA A 157 28.97 -16.48 20.77
N LEU A 158 28.26 -17.52 21.17
CA LEU A 158 27.38 -18.27 20.30
C LEU A 158 25.95 -17.84 20.58
N LEU A 159 25.29 -17.27 19.57
CA LEU A 159 23.91 -16.85 19.61
C LEU A 159 23.06 -17.90 18.88
N SER A 160 21.86 -18.16 19.39
CA SER A 160 20.82 -18.91 18.69
C SER A 160 19.45 -18.32 18.98
N TRP A 161 18.57 -18.33 17.98
CA TRP A 161 17.21 -17.81 18.10
C TRP A 161 16.25 -18.64 17.25
N GLU A 162 14.96 -18.45 17.50
CA GLU A 162 13.87 -18.99 16.70
C GLU A 162 13.26 -17.91 15.80
N PRO A 163 12.69 -18.29 14.64
CA PRO A 163 12.07 -17.32 13.75
C PRO A 163 10.80 -16.72 14.39
N PRO A 164 10.33 -15.56 13.90
CA PRO A 164 9.07 -14.98 14.33
C PRO A 164 7.88 -15.93 14.08
N ASP A 165 6.89 -15.88 14.96
CA ASP A 165 5.71 -16.74 14.90
C ASP A 165 4.60 -16.17 14.03
N VAL A 166 4.79 -16.25 12.72
CA VAL A 166 3.84 -15.70 11.77
C VAL A 166 2.57 -16.55 11.66
N ASP A 167 1.44 -16.01 12.15
CA ASP A 167 0.09 -16.63 11.97
C ASP A 167 -0.46 -16.46 10.53
N GLN A 168 0.38 -16.03 9.58
CA GLN A 168 -0.02 -15.73 8.20
C GLN A 168 0.13 -16.92 7.21
N GLY A 169 0.36 -18.13 7.74
CA GLY A 169 0.38 -19.37 6.97
C GLY A 169 1.73 -19.72 6.32
N ARG A 170 1.90 -21.01 5.98
CA ARG A 170 3.15 -21.64 5.47
C ARG A 170 3.64 -21.16 4.08
N GLY A 171 3.18 -20.01 3.58
CA GLY A 171 3.69 -19.40 2.34
C GLY A 171 4.01 -17.90 2.46
N ALA A 172 3.66 -17.24 3.56
CA ALA A 172 3.95 -15.83 3.80
C ALA A 172 5.22 -15.67 4.66
N TRP A 173 6.18 -14.86 4.22
CA TRP A 173 7.37 -14.46 4.99
C TRP A 173 8.30 -15.61 5.44
N HIS A 174 8.92 -16.30 4.48
CA HIS A 174 9.70 -17.53 4.72
C HIS A 174 11.22 -17.32 4.74
N ASP A 175 11.71 -16.20 4.21
CA ASP A 175 13.14 -15.92 4.01
C ASP A 175 13.57 -14.72 4.86
N TRP A 176 13.57 -14.89 6.18
CA TRP A 176 14.00 -13.83 7.10
C TRP A 176 15.51 -13.58 6.99
N LEU A 177 15.88 -12.31 7.01
CA LEU A 177 17.26 -11.87 7.21
C LEU A 177 17.36 -11.28 8.61
N TYR A 178 18.37 -11.72 9.35
CA TYR A 178 18.64 -11.25 10.70
C TYR A 178 19.88 -10.37 10.73
N GLU A 179 19.91 -9.53 11.75
CA GLU A 179 21.01 -8.65 12.09
C GLU A 179 21.34 -8.78 13.57
N VAL A 180 22.63 -8.83 13.87
CA VAL A 180 23.17 -8.85 15.23
C VAL A 180 24.08 -7.65 15.41
N GLU A 181 23.75 -6.81 16.38
CA GLU A 181 24.52 -5.62 16.76
C GLU A 181 25.27 -5.89 18.07
N GLU A 182 26.58 -5.59 18.06
CA GLU A 182 27.45 -5.68 19.23
C GLU A 182 27.57 -4.30 19.87
N VAL A 183 26.89 -4.12 21.00
CA VAL A 183 26.86 -2.84 21.73
C VAL A 183 27.80 -2.90 22.93
N ASN A 184 28.90 -2.14 22.86
CA ASN A 184 29.76 -1.89 24.01
C ASN A 184 29.16 -0.74 24.83
N HIS A 185 28.96 -0.89 26.14
CA HIS A 185 28.34 0.17 26.97
C HIS A 185 29.25 1.39 27.22
N HIS A 186 30.52 1.33 26.82
CA HIS A 186 31.50 2.40 27.01
C HIS A 186 31.90 3.14 25.71
N THR A 187 31.52 2.62 24.54
CA THR A 187 31.82 3.17 23.21
C THR A 187 30.61 3.01 22.28
N SER A 188 30.60 3.67 21.11
CA SER A 188 29.58 3.40 20.06
C SER A 188 29.64 1.92 19.62
N PRO A 189 28.62 1.34 18.94
CA PRO A 189 28.63 -0.07 18.55
C PRO A 189 29.91 -0.43 17.81
N ASP A 190 30.59 -1.49 18.28
CA ASP A 190 31.90 -1.91 17.77
C ASP A 190 31.77 -2.90 16.58
N GLY A 191 30.56 -3.41 16.30
CA GLY A 191 30.32 -4.33 15.18
C GLY A 191 28.84 -4.56 14.87
N MET A 192 28.53 -4.74 13.58
CA MET A 192 27.20 -5.09 13.07
C MET A 192 27.35 -6.20 12.04
N THR A 193 26.67 -7.33 12.27
CA THR A 193 26.62 -8.46 11.33
C THR A 193 25.19 -8.57 10.78
N SER A 194 25.02 -8.35 9.48
CA SER A 194 23.71 -8.36 8.80
C SER A 194 23.60 -9.48 7.75
N ASN A 195 22.42 -9.63 7.15
CA ASN A 195 22.10 -10.63 6.13
C ASN A 195 22.29 -12.09 6.60
N ILE A 196 22.05 -12.35 7.89
CA ILE A 196 22.14 -13.70 8.44
C ILE A 196 20.87 -14.46 8.03
N THR A 197 21.01 -15.58 7.33
CA THR A 197 19.89 -16.46 6.93
C THR A 197 19.71 -17.63 7.90
N GLY A 198 20.73 -17.94 8.69
CA GLY A 198 20.70 -18.96 9.72
C GLY A 198 20.04 -18.47 11.01
N HIS A 199 19.83 -19.42 11.93
CA HIS A 199 19.19 -19.18 13.22
C HIS A 199 20.21 -19.27 14.38
N SER A 200 21.49 -19.16 14.02
CA SER A 200 22.62 -19.18 14.94
C SER A 200 23.78 -18.42 14.34
N LEU A 201 24.51 -17.68 15.17
CA LEU A 201 25.70 -16.93 14.78
C LEU A 201 26.76 -17.12 15.85
N GLN A 202 28.00 -17.41 15.43
CA GLN A 202 29.15 -17.33 16.32
C GLN A 202 29.88 -16.02 16.07
N VAL A 203 29.90 -15.16 17.08
CA VAL A 203 30.67 -13.92 17.11
C VAL A 203 32.02 -14.22 17.75
N MET A 204 33.10 -13.75 17.13
CA MET A 204 34.48 -14.02 17.53
C MET A 204 35.21 -12.71 17.80
N ASN A 205 36.29 -12.78 18.57
CA ASN A 205 37.12 -11.64 18.97
C ASN A 205 36.38 -10.62 19.83
N LEU A 206 35.43 -11.08 20.64
CA LEU A 206 34.84 -10.26 21.68
C LEU A 206 35.93 -9.90 22.69
N MET A 207 35.97 -8.63 23.09
CA MET A 207 36.83 -8.21 24.19
C MET A 207 36.15 -8.60 25.51
N PRO A 208 36.80 -9.37 26.39
CA PRO A 208 36.29 -9.60 27.73
C PRO A 208 36.28 -8.29 28.52
N ASP A 209 35.29 -8.14 29.40
CA ASP A 209 35.19 -7.02 30.36
C ASP A 209 36.36 -6.99 31.36
#